data_AF-A0A6P5XB41-F1
#
_entry.id   AF-A0A6P5XB41-F1
#
_cell.length_a   1.000
_cell.length_b   1.000
_cell.length_c   1.000
_cell.angle_alpha   90.00
_cell.angle_beta   90.00
_cell.angle_gamma   90.00
#
_symmetry.space_group_name_H-M   'P 1'
#
loop_
_entity.id
_entity.type
_entity.pdbx_description
1 polymer ?
#
loop_
_entity_poly.entity_id
_entity_poly.type
_entity_poly.pdbx_seq_one_letter_code
_entity_poly.pdbx_strand_id
1 'polypeptide(L)'
;MGERGMGSVLMVCLVLGLLIGQSTASFQSCYKDCFVLCITTPGNSSLSCSTKCLEKCNSPFGNVQDTQYFCKLGCSTSMCTSLSSKQDPGEGKVESCVDSCSKTCATKN
;
A
#
# COMPACT_ATOMS: atom_id res chain seq x y z
N MET A 1 -0.87 -21.37 36.90
CA MET A 1 -1.37 -20.54 35.79
C MET A 1 -0.30 -19.53 35.41
N GLY A 2 0.04 -19.36 34.12
CA GLY A 2 0.27 -18.00 33.60
C GLY A 2 1.53 -17.68 32.80
N GLU A 3 2.74 -18.13 33.16
CA GLU A 3 3.92 -17.31 32.78
C GLU A 3 4.78 -17.81 31.61
N ARG A 4 4.62 -19.06 31.15
CA ARG A 4 5.43 -19.60 30.03
C ARG A 4 4.90 -19.27 28.62
N GLY A 5 3.68 -18.73 28.52
CA GLY A 5 3.06 -18.34 27.26
C GLY A 5 3.16 -16.85 26.94
N MET A 6 3.23 -15.99 27.97
CA MET A 6 3.23 -14.53 27.78
C MET A 6 4.46 -14.04 27.03
N GLY A 7 5.66 -14.53 27.34
CA GLY A 7 6.89 -14.13 26.64
C GLY A 7 6.87 -14.49 25.16
N SER A 8 6.32 -15.65 24.80
CA SER A 8 6.23 -16.08 23.40
C SER A 8 5.16 -15.31 22.64
N VAL A 9 4.00 -15.03 23.25
CA VAL A 9 2.94 -14.21 22.64
C VAL A 9 3.41 -12.77 22.46
N LEU A 10 4.05 -12.18 23.47
CA LEU A 10 4.60 -10.82 23.37
C LEU A 10 5.66 -10.72 22.27
N MET A 11 6.56 -11.70 22.16
CA MET A 11 7.55 -11.73 21.08
C MET A 11 6.91 -11.85 19.70
N VAL A 12 5.89 -12.70 19.53
CA VAL A 12 5.14 -12.82 18.26
C VAL A 12 4.42 -11.51 17.93
N CYS A 13 3.77 -10.87 18.90
CA CYS A 13 3.12 -9.57 18.71
C CYS A 13 4.11 -8.46 18.33
N LEU A 14 5.29 -8.43 18.95
CA LEU A 14 6.34 -7.46 18.63
C LEU A 14 6.88 -7.69 17.21
N VAL A 15 7.16 -8.94 16.83
CA VAL A 15 7.64 -9.27 15.49
C VAL A 15 6.58 -8.93 14.44
N LEU A 16 5.33 -9.36 14.61
CA LEU A 16 4.23 -9.01 13.70
C LEU A 16 4.01 -7.49 13.63
N GLY A 17 4.06 -6.79 14.75
CA GLY A 17 3.94 -5.33 14.81
C GLY A 17 5.06 -4.61 14.06
N LEU A 18 6.30 -5.09 14.18
CA LEU A 18 7.45 -4.55 13.44
C LEU A 18 7.36 -4.83 11.94
N LEU A 19 6.97 -6.04 11.53
CA LEU A 19 6.78 -6.38 10.12
C LEU A 19 5.67 -5.55 9.46
N ILE A 20 4.53 -5.39 10.14
CA ILE A 20 3.40 -4.57 9.66
C ILE A 20 3.83 -3.09 9.58
N GLY A 21 4.47 -2.56 10.63
CA GLY A 21 4.96 -1.18 10.67
C GLY A 21 6.01 -0.87 9.60
N GLN A 22 6.94 -1.79 9.36
CA GLN A 22 7.95 -1.65 8.32
C GLN A 22 7.33 -1.67 6.92
N SER A 23 6.31 -2.50 6.68
CA SER A 23 5.61 -2.58 5.39
C SER A 23 4.81 -1.30 5.10
N THR A 24 4.08 -0.79 6.10
CA THR A 24 3.33 0.49 6.03
C THR A 24 4.25 1.68 5.79
N ALA A 25 5.34 1.80 6.56
CA ALA A 25 6.32 2.87 6.37
C ALA A 25 6.99 2.79 4.98
N SER A 26 7.19 1.58 4.46
CA SER A 26 7.77 1.35 3.13
C SER A 26 6.82 1.78 2.00
N PHE A 27 5.52 1.49 2.11
CA PHE A 27 4.55 1.91 1.09
C PHE A 27 4.39 3.43 1.06
N GLN A 28 4.14 4.07 2.21
CA GLN A 28 3.95 5.52 2.27
C GLN A 28 5.16 6.28 1.71
N SER A 29 6.37 5.88 2.11
CA SER A 29 7.61 6.49 1.61
C SER A 29 7.78 6.24 0.11
N CYS A 30 7.61 4.99 -0.36
CA CYS A 30 7.69 4.66 -1.79
C CYS A 30 6.72 5.51 -2.63
N TYR A 31 5.47 5.60 -2.19
CA TYR A 31 4.42 6.29 -2.92
C TYR A 31 4.69 7.79 -2.96
N LYS A 32 5.03 8.38 -1.81
CA LYS A 32 5.34 9.81 -1.70
C LYS A 32 6.51 10.21 -2.59
N ASP A 33 7.64 9.52 -2.48
CA ASP A 33 8.83 9.80 -3.28
C ASP A 33 8.55 9.65 -4.78
N CYS A 34 7.84 8.58 -5.16
CA CYS A 34 7.43 8.38 -6.54
C CYS A 34 6.53 9.51 -7.05
N PHE A 35 5.53 9.91 -6.26
CA PHE A 35 4.53 10.88 -6.67
C PHE A 35 5.14 12.27 -6.84
N VAL A 36 5.98 12.70 -5.89
CA VAL A 36 6.69 13.98 -5.96
C VAL A 36 7.60 14.04 -7.18
N LEU A 37 8.36 12.96 -7.46
CA LEU A 37 9.19 12.88 -8.65
C LEU A 37 8.35 12.95 -9.94
N CYS A 38 7.23 12.24 -9.98
CA CYS A 38 6.37 12.21 -11.15
C CYS A 38 5.70 13.56 -11.42
N ILE A 39 5.15 14.22 -10.39
CA ILE A 39 4.41 15.48 -10.58
C ILE A 39 5.33 16.66 -10.93
N THR A 40 6.60 16.58 -10.54
CA THR A 40 7.66 17.53 -10.92
C THR A 40 8.09 17.35 -12.38
N THR A 41 7.83 16.17 -12.97
CA THR A 41 8.12 15.92 -14.38
C THR A 41 7.05 16.58 -15.26
N PRO A 42 7.44 17.47 -16.19
CA PRO A 42 6.49 18.22 -17.02
C PRO A 42 5.59 17.29 -17.86
N GLY A 43 4.32 17.66 -17.98
CA GLY A 43 3.32 16.92 -18.76
C GLY A 43 2.55 15.83 -17.99
N ASN A 44 2.90 15.55 -16.73
CA ASN A 44 2.15 14.59 -15.92
C ASN A 44 0.99 15.24 -15.13
N SER A 45 -0.12 14.52 -15.02
CA SER A 45 -1.24 14.88 -14.14
C SER A 45 -1.15 14.15 -12.80
N SER A 46 -1.80 14.69 -11.77
CA SER A 46 -1.88 14.02 -10.46
C SER A 46 -2.43 12.60 -10.60
N LEU A 47 -3.51 12.42 -11.39
CA LEU A 47 -4.08 11.11 -11.64
C LEU A 47 -3.04 10.16 -12.27
N SER A 48 -2.36 10.58 -13.34
CA SER A 48 -1.37 9.73 -14.01
C SER A 48 -0.22 9.32 -13.09
N CYS A 49 0.25 10.26 -12.26
CA CYS A 49 1.26 9.98 -11.25
C CYS A 49 0.77 9.04 -10.17
N SER A 50 -0.45 9.23 -9.69
CA SER A 50 -1.06 8.32 -8.71
C SER A 50 -1.07 6.90 -9.23
N THR A 51 -1.49 6.69 -10.48
CA THR A 51 -1.59 5.36 -11.07
C THR A 51 -0.22 4.71 -11.24
N LYS A 52 0.75 5.45 -11.79
CA LYS A 52 2.12 4.94 -11.97
C LYS A 52 2.79 4.57 -10.65
N CYS A 53 2.62 5.40 -9.62
CA CYS A 53 3.22 5.17 -8.32
C CYS A 53 2.54 4.06 -7.54
N LEU A 54 1.22 3.91 -7.71
CA LEU A 54 0.49 2.79 -7.16
C LEU A 54 0.95 1.48 -7.79
N GLU A 55 1.09 1.40 -9.11
CA GLU A 55 1.61 0.22 -9.79
C GLU A 55 3.04 -0.11 -9.32
N LYS A 56 3.91 0.90 -9.21
CA LYS A 56 5.29 0.74 -8.77
C LYS A 56 5.41 0.27 -7.32
N CYS A 57 4.63 0.83 -6.41
CA CYS A 57 4.73 0.56 -4.97
C CYS A 57 3.85 -0.62 -4.51
N ASN A 58 2.89 -1.06 -5.33
CA ASN A 58 2.07 -2.24 -5.08
C ASN A 58 2.56 -3.48 -5.86
N SER A 59 3.58 -3.35 -6.71
CA SER A 59 4.12 -4.47 -7.48
C SER A 59 4.69 -5.54 -6.54
N PRO A 60 4.20 -6.79 -6.60
CA PRO A 60 4.73 -7.85 -5.77
C PRO A 60 6.15 -8.21 -6.23
N PHE A 61 7.06 -8.38 -5.28
CA PHE A 61 8.22 -9.26 -5.47
C PHE A 61 7.72 -10.72 -5.60
N GLY A 62 7.05 -11.10 -6.69
CA GLY A 62 6.53 -12.46 -6.90
C GLY A 62 5.29 -12.59 -7.81
N ASN A 63 5.15 -13.77 -8.43
CA ASN A 63 4.17 -14.23 -9.45
C ASN A 63 2.98 -13.31 -9.79
N VAL A 64 3.06 -12.71 -10.99
CA VAL A 64 2.03 -11.90 -11.68
C VAL A 64 0.72 -12.68 -11.98
N GLN A 65 0.66 -13.98 -11.67
CA GLN A 65 -0.48 -14.86 -11.95
C GLN A 65 -1.56 -14.84 -10.86
N ASP A 66 -1.34 -14.08 -9.79
CA ASP A 66 -2.25 -13.97 -8.67
C ASP A 66 -3.49 -13.11 -9.04
N THR A 67 -4.68 -13.72 -9.04
CA THR A 67 -5.94 -13.02 -9.36
C THR A 67 -6.24 -11.92 -8.34
N GLN A 68 -5.74 -12.08 -7.11
CA GLN A 68 -5.84 -11.09 -6.04
C GLN A 68 -5.03 -9.83 -6.36
N TYR A 69 -3.85 -9.95 -6.99
CA TYR A 69 -3.07 -8.81 -7.49
C TYR A 69 -3.86 -7.94 -8.47
N PHE A 70 -4.47 -8.54 -9.50
CA PHE A 70 -5.27 -7.78 -10.48
C PHE A 70 -6.49 -7.11 -9.84
N CYS A 71 -7.15 -7.80 -8.91
CA CYS A 71 -8.25 -7.21 -8.15
C CYS A 71 -7.78 -5.99 -7.34
N LYS A 72 -6.67 -6.11 -6.60
CA LYS A 72 -6.12 -5.02 -5.79
C LYS A 72 -5.68 -3.85 -6.65
N LEU A 73 -4.99 -4.11 -7.76
CA LEU A 73 -4.52 -3.07 -8.67
C LEU A 73 -5.70 -2.34 -9.33
N GLY A 74 -6.71 -3.07 -9.80
CA GLY A 74 -7.91 -2.51 -10.40
C GLY A 74 -8.71 -1.66 -9.41
N CYS A 75 -8.96 -2.18 -8.21
CA CYS A 75 -9.65 -1.46 -7.14
C CYS A 75 -8.88 -0.18 -6.77
N SER A 76 -7.57 -0.29 -6.54
CA SER A 76 -6.76 0.83 -6.09
C SER A 76 -6.63 1.91 -7.17
N THR A 77 -6.52 1.51 -8.44
CA THR A 77 -6.50 2.45 -9.57
C THR A 77 -7.81 3.21 -9.68
N SER A 78 -8.94 2.50 -9.53
CA SER A 78 -10.27 3.09 -9.64
C SER A 78 -10.65 3.98 -8.46
N MET A 79 -10.25 3.63 -7.24
CA MET A 79 -10.74 4.27 -6.02
C MET A 79 -9.71 5.18 -5.33
N CYS A 80 -8.41 4.86 -5.42
CA CYS A 80 -7.38 5.54 -4.63
C CYS A 80 -6.65 6.64 -5.40
N THR A 81 -6.64 6.62 -6.74
CA THR A 81 -5.83 7.56 -7.54
C THR A 81 -6.24 9.02 -7.41
N SER A 82 -7.52 9.27 -7.10
CA SER A 82 -8.10 10.60 -6.92
C SER A 82 -7.85 11.18 -5.52
N LEU A 83 -7.28 10.39 -4.60
CA LEU A 83 -6.94 10.85 -3.25
C LEU A 83 -5.69 11.72 -3.21
N SER A 84 -4.88 11.68 -4.29
CA SER A 84 -3.65 12.43 -4.43
C SER A 84 -3.86 13.67 -5.31
N SER A 85 -3.17 14.73 -4.95
CA SER A 85 -3.27 16.03 -5.60
C SER A 85 -1.87 16.63 -5.81
N LYS A 86 -1.77 17.72 -6.59
CA LYS A 86 -0.48 18.39 -6.80
C LYS A 86 0.15 18.94 -5.52
N GLN A 87 -0.67 19.32 -4.54
CA GLN A 87 -0.19 19.88 -3.27
C GLN A 87 0.07 18.80 -2.21
N ASP A 88 -0.66 17.70 -2.27
CA ASP A 88 -0.64 16.64 -1.27
C ASP A 88 -0.65 15.26 -1.95
N PRO A 89 0.43 14.46 -1.83
CA PRO A 89 0.45 13.10 -2.34
C PRO A 89 -0.56 12.20 -1.64
N GLY A 90 -1.03 12.55 -0.43
CA GLY A 90 -2.08 11.81 0.25
C GLY A 90 -1.69 10.39 0.64
N GLU A 91 -0.39 10.15 0.91
CA GLU A 91 0.22 8.82 1.06
C GLU A 91 -0.53 7.91 2.06
N GLY A 92 -0.95 8.47 3.20
CA GLY A 92 -1.70 7.71 4.21
C GLY A 92 -3.15 7.40 3.80
N LYS A 93 -3.80 8.29 3.04
CA LYS A 93 -5.15 8.05 2.50
C LYS A 93 -5.10 6.99 1.39
N VAL A 94 -4.08 7.08 0.53
CA VAL A 94 -3.83 6.10 -0.53
C VAL A 94 -3.54 4.74 0.08
N GLU A 95 -2.68 4.65 1.08
CA GLU A 95 -2.40 3.39 1.79
C GLU A 95 -3.66 2.78 2.40
N SER A 96 -4.44 3.57 3.14
CA SER A 96 -5.68 3.10 3.77
C SER A 96 -6.70 2.59 2.74
N CYS A 97 -6.74 3.24 1.57
CA CYS A 97 -7.55 2.82 0.43
C CYS A 97 -7.05 1.50 -0.19
N VAL A 98 -5.73 1.35 -0.36
CA VAL A 98 -5.10 0.12 -0.85
C VAL A 98 -5.35 -1.06 0.11
N ASP A 99 -5.25 -0.84 1.42
CA ASP A 99 -5.58 -1.85 2.43
C ASP A 99 -7.08 -2.26 2.36
N SER A 100 -7.97 -1.29 2.16
CA SER A 100 -9.40 -1.56 1.95
C SER A 100 -9.66 -2.38 0.69
N CYS A 101 -8.95 -2.08 -0.40
CA CYS A 101 -8.98 -2.89 -1.62
C CYS A 101 -8.42 -4.31 -1.38
N SER A 102 -7.33 -4.43 -0.62
CA SER A 102 -6.74 -5.72 -0.22
C SER A 102 -7.73 -6.61 0.51
N LYS A 103 -8.44 -6.06 1.50
CA LYS A 103 -9.50 -6.76 2.26
C LYS A 103 -10.68 -7.16 1.38
N THR A 104 -11.14 -6.26 0.51
CA THR A 104 -12.25 -6.51 -0.42
C THR A 104 -11.93 -7.66 -1.36
N CYS A 105 -10.72 -7.68 -1.93
CA CYS A 105 -10.29 -8.73 -2.84
C CYS A 105 -10.08 -10.07 -2.13
N ALA A 106 -9.50 -10.07 -0.92
CA ALA A 106 -9.27 -11.29 -0.15
C ALA A 106 -10.58 -11.99 0.27
N THR A 107 -11.66 -11.24 0.44
CA THR A 107 -12.98 -11.76 0.84
C THR A 107 -13.70 -12.48 -0.31
N LYS A 108 -13.27 -12.29 -1.56
CA LYS A 108 -13.86 -12.93 -2.74
C LYS A 108 -13.18 -14.28 -3.02
N ASN A 109 -13.39 -15.25 -2.12
CA ASN A 109 -13.13 -16.67 -2.33
C ASN A 109 -14.47 -17.43 -2.39
#